data_AF-A0A9W9TMZ4-F1
#
_entry.id   AF-A0A9W9TMZ4-F1
#
_cell.length_a   1.000
_cell.length_b   1.000
_cell.length_c   1.000
_cell.angle_alpha   90.00
_cell.angle_beta   90.00
_cell.angle_gamma   90.00
#
_symmetry.space_group_name_H-M   'P 1'
#
loop_
_entity.id
_entity.type
_entity.pdbx_description
1 polymer ?
#
loop_
_entity_poly.entity_id
_entity_poly.type
_entity_poly.pdbx_seq_one_letter_code
_entity_poly.pdbx_strand_id
1 'polypeptide(L)'
;MRDAGRSWNEIAKTFPTRTEGSVKKHWYKTDLASHQDMHYAEFAEDESVKLREAIKEYEANKWKVIGQKVGKPAKACEQYAKEHFKNL
;
A
#
# COMPACT_ATOMS: atom_id res chain seq x y z
N MET A 1 19.17 8.03 -3.73
CA MET A 1 19.41 9.48 -4.01
C MET A 1 19.07 10.41 -2.83
N ARG A 2 18.08 10.13 -1.97
CA ARG A 2 17.91 10.78 -0.65
C ARG A 2 18.85 10.21 0.42
N ASP A 3 19.25 8.94 0.23
CA ASP A 3 20.24 8.25 1.06
C ASP A 3 21.63 8.95 1.08
N ALA A 4 21.90 9.83 0.11
CA ALA A 4 23.13 10.62 0.05
C ALA A 4 23.09 11.92 0.89
N GLY A 5 22.10 12.09 1.79
CA GLY A 5 22.00 13.25 2.69
C GLY A 5 21.59 14.58 2.03
N ARG A 6 21.15 14.58 0.77
CA ARG A 6 20.78 15.80 0.05
C ARG A 6 19.39 16.30 0.47
N SER A 7 19.27 17.62 0.65
CA SER A 7 18.00 18.27 0.98
C SER A 7 17.05 18.29 -0.24
N TRP A 8 15.73 18.31 -0.01
CA TRP A 8 14.72 18.34 -1.09
C TRP A 8 14.92 19.48 -2.09
N ASN A 9 15.43 20.62 -1.60
CA ASN A 9 15.75 21.80 -2.40
C ASN A 9 16.85 21.52 -3.43
N GLU A 10 17.88 20.76 -3.06
CA GLU A 10 18.99 20.39 -3.94
C GLU A 10 18.58 19.37 -5.00
N ILE A 11 17.69 18.44 -4.63
CA ILE A 11 17.14 17.45 -5.57
C ILE A 11 16.19 18.15 -6.56
N ALA A 12 15.42 19.15 -6.14
CA ALA A 12 14.53 19.89 -7.05
C ALA A 12 15.31 20.71 -8.09
N LYS A 13 16.49 21.24 -7.72
CA LYS A 13 17.36 22.01 -8.63
C LYS A 13 17.88 21.20 -9.83
N THR A 14 17.93 19.87 -9.75
CA THR A 14 18.34 19.03 -10.89
C THR A 14 17.22 18.81 -11.91
N PHE A 15 15.99 19.24 -11.61
CA PHE A 15 14.84 19.12 -12.51
C PHE A 15 14.24 20.50 -12.83
N PRO A 16 14.77 21.23 -13.83
CA PRO A 16 14.36 22.61 -14.11
C PRO A 16 12.89 22.76 -14.55
N THR A 17 12.24 21.67 -14.95
CA THR A 17 10.82 21.63 -15.37
C THR A 17 9.87 21.03 -14.34
N ARG A 18 10.37 20.67 -13.15
CA ARG A 18 9.56 20.05 -12.08
C ARG A 18 9.58 20.92 -10.84
N THR A 19 8.41 21.18 -10.28
CA THR A 19 8.27 21.92 -9.02
C THR A 19 8.64 21.04 -7.83
N GLU A 20 9.10 21.65 -6.74
CA GLU A 20 9.50 20.95 -5.51
C GLU A 20 8.41 19.99 -5.00
N GLY A 21 7.13 20.41 -5.07
CA GLY A 21 6.00 19.56 -4.71
C GLY A 21 5.81 18.33 -5.62
N SER A 22 6.12 18.45 -6.91
CA SER A 22 6.06 17.33 -7.87
C SER A 22 7.17 16.32 -7.62
N VAL A 23 8.39 16.80 -7.35
CA VAL A 23 9.55 15.97 -6.99
C VAL A 23 9.31 15.24 -5.67
N LYS A 24 8.83 15.95 -4.65
CA LYS A 24 8.47 15.37 -3.34
C LYS A 24 7.39 14.30 -3.47
N LYS A 25 6.33 14.55 -4.25
CA LYS A 25 5.26 13.57 -4.52
C LYS A 25 5.78 12.36 -5.29
N HIS A 26 6.61 12.56 -6.32
CA HIS A 26 7.22 11.47 -7.08
C HIS A 26 8.14 10.63 -6.18
N TRP A 27 8.95 11.26 -5.35
CA TRP A 27 9.82 10.56 -4.40
C TRP A 27 9.04 9.78 -3.33
N TYR A 28 7.98 10.34 -2.73
CA TYR A 28 7.11 9.55 -1.85
C TYR A 28 6.32 8.48 -2.60
N LYS A 29 6.12 8.60 -3.91
CA LYS A 29 5.48 7.57 -4.72
C LYS A 29 6.46 6.47 -5.15
N THR A 30 7.72 6.80 -5.41
CA THR A 30 8.71 5.91 -6.04
C THR A 30 9.71 5.34 -5.02
N ASP A 31 10.13 6.15 -4.05
CA ASP A 31 11.14 5.78 -3.03
C ASP A 31 10.45 5.25 -1.75
N LEU A 32 9.33 5.85 -1.34
CA LEU A 32 8.44 5.23 -0.32
C LEU A 32 7.69 4.03 -0.88
N ALA A 33 7.63 3.82 -2.21
CA ALA A 33 7.16 2.56 -2.79
C ALA A 33 8.04 1.37 -2.40
N SER A 34 9.31 1.60 -2.01
CA SER A 34 10.13 0.56 -1.41
C SER A 34 9.76 0.28 0.06
N HIS A 35 8.90 1.10 0.68
CA HIS A 35 8.23 0.84 1.96
C HIS A 35 6.71 0.61 1.80
N GLN A 36 6.23 0.62 0.55
CA GLN A 36 4.81 0.64 0.22
C GLN A 36 4.52 -0.42 -0.84
N ASP A 37 4.79 -1.66 -0.46
CA ASP A 37 3.98 -2.85 -0.78
C ASP A 37 2.50 -2.68 -0.35
N MET A 38 1.89 -1.51 -0.61
CA MET A 38 0.44 -1.32 -0.44
C MET A 38 -0.37 -2.17 -1.40
N HIS A 39 0.23 -2.66 -2.49
CA HIS A 39 -0.44 -3.42 -3.53
C HIS A 39 0.09 -4.85 -3.69
N TYR A 40 1.16 -5.22 -3.00
CA TYR A 40 1.74 -6.56 -3.03
C TYR A 40 2.05 -7.06 -1.63
N ALA A 41 1.11 -6.84 -0.70
CA ALA A 41 1.10 -7.62 0.51
C ALA A 41 0.82 -9.07 0.10
N GLU A 42 1.87 -9.88 -0.05
CA GLU A 42 1.73 -11.33 -0.18
C GLU A 42 0.95 -11.79 1.06
N PHE A 43 -0.26 -12.32 0.83
CA PHE A 43 -1.02 -12.98 1.88
C PHE A 43 -0.46 -14.39 1.99
N ALA A 44 0.19 -14.68 3.10
CA ALA A 44 0.49 -16.06 3.46
C ALA A 44 -0.80 -16.87 3.57
N GLU A 45 -0.70 -18.20 3.48
CA GLU A 45 -1.88 -19.09 3.59
C GLU A 45 -2.66 -18.84 4.89
N ASP A 46 -1.98 -18.58 6.01
CA ASP A 46 -2.65 -18.26 7.28
C ASP A 46 -3.39 -16.91 7.26
N GLU A 47 -2.82 -15.91 6.59
CA GLU A 47 -3.42 -14.58 6.44
C GLU A 47 -4.64 -14.63 5.52
N SER A 48 -4.62 -15.48 4.48
CA SER A 48 -5.75 -15.70 3.59
C SER A 48 -6.95 -16.32 4.33
N VAL A 49 -6.69 -17.25 5.26
CA VAL A 49 -7.73 -17.86 6.11
C VAL A 49 -8.30 -16.81 7.07
N LYS A 50 -7.46 -16.04 7.75
CA LYS A 50 -7.89 -14.92 8.61
C LYS A 50 -8.73 -13.91 7.85
N LEU A 51 -8.33 -13.56 6.62
CA LEU A 51 -9.06 -12.65 5.76
C LEU A 51 -10.44 -13.22 5.42
N ARG A 52 -10.51 -14.50 5.04
CA ARG A 52 -11.78 -15.17 4.74
C ARG A 52 -12.73 -15.21 5.94
N GLU A 53 -12.23 -15.55 7.12
CA GLU A 53 -13.02 -15.56 8.35
C GLU A 53 -13.49 -14.17 8.73
N ALA A 54 -12.61 -13.17 8.65
CA ALA A 54 -12.97 -11.77 8.90
C ALA A 54 -14.01 -11.24 7.91
N ILE A 55 -13.95 -11.61 6.63
CA ILE A 55 -14.99 -11.28 5.64
C ILE A 55 -16.33 -11.91 6.02
N LYS A 56 -16.33 -13.17 6.47
CA LYS A 56 -17.53 -13.88 6.91
C LYS A 56 -18.12 -13.31 8.21
N GLU A 57 -17.29 -12.81 9.12
CA GLU A 57 -17.68 -12.24 10.41
C GLU A 57 -18.19 -10.80 10.29
N TYR A 58 -17.52 -9.95 9.50
CA TYR A 58 -17.80 -8.50 9.43
C TYR A 58 -18.52 -8.04 8.16
N GLU A 59 -18.75 -8.93 7.18
CA GLU A 59 -19.25 -8.65 5.83
C GLU A 59 -18.24 -7.93 4.91
N ALA A 60 -18.27 -8.26 3.61
CA ALA A 60 -17.37 -7.73 2.59
C ALA A 60 -17.52 -6.21 2.31
N ASN A 61 -18.27 -5.46 3.12
CA ASN A 61 -18.34 -4.00 3.08
C ASN A 61 -17.52 -3.33 4.20
N LYS A 62 -16.98 -4.09 5.17
CA LYS A 62 -16.21 -3.56 6.32
C LYS A 62 -14.70 -3.76 6.18
N TRP A 63 -14.14 -3.51 4.99
CA TRP A 63 -12.69 -3.68 4.70
C TRP A 63 -11.75 -2.98 5.67
N LYS A 64 -12.16 -1.85 6.26
CA LYS A 64 -11.38 -1.14 7.27
C LYS A 64 -11.17 -1.96 8.54
N VAL A 65 -12.22 -2.65 9.01
CA VAL A 65 -12.19 -3.51 10.19
C VAL A 65 -11.47 -4.83 9.86
N ILE A 66 -11.78 -5.39 8.69
CA ILE A 66 -11.15 -6.62 8.18
C ILE A 66 -9.64 -6.42 8.06
N GLY A 67 -9.18 -5.34 7.42
CA GLY A 67 -7.75 -5.04 7.29
C GLY A 67 -7.06 -4.85 8.65
N GLN A 68 -7.73 -4.21 9.62
CA GLN A 68 -7.20 -4.09 10.97
C GLN A 68 -7.07 -5.46 11.67
N LYS A 69 -8.01 -6.38 11.46
CA LYS A 69 -7.98 -7.74 12.01
C LYS A 69 -6.87 -8.60 11.39
N VAL A 70 -6.67 -8.47 10.08
CA VAL A 70 -5.65 -9.23 9.32
C VAL A 70 -4.27 -8.56 9.42
N GLY A 71 -4.18 -7.32 9.91
CA GLY A 71 -2.93 -6.56 9.98
C GLY A 71 -2.45 -6.05 8.61
N LYS A 72 -3.34 -6.02 7.62
CA LYS A 72 -3.05 -5.60 6.23
C LYS A 72 -3.88 -4.37 5.85
N PRO A 73 -3.44 -3.56 4.87
CA PRO A 73 -4.24 -2.45 4.38
C PRO A 73 -5.60 -2.91 3.85
N ALA A 74 -6.66 -2.15 4.14
CA ALA A 74 -8.03 -2.46 3.71
C ALA A 74 -8.13 -2.70 2.18
N LYS A 75 -7.44 -1.88 1.38
CA LYS A 75 -7.40 -2.04 -0.08
C LYS A 75 -6.71 -3.34 -0.52
N ALA A 76 -5.65 -3.76 0.17
CA ALA A 76 -4.97 -5.02 -0.13
C ALA A 76 -5.90 -6.21 0.18
N CYS A 77 -6.61 -6.16 1.31
CA CYS A 77 -7.61 -7.16 1.67
C CYS A 77 -8.75 -7.24 0.64
N GLU A 78 -9.27 -6.10 0.20
CA GLU A 78 -10.32 -6.02 -0.81
C GLU A 78 -9.85 -6.60 -2.15
N GLN A 79 -8.67 -6.20 -2.63
CA GLN A 79 -8.12 -6.69 -3.89
C GLN A 79 -7.87 -8.20 -3.83
N TYR A 80 -7.19 -8.68 -2.79
CA TYR A 80 -6.92 -10.10 -2.62
C TYR A 80 -8.21 -10.92 -2.54
N ALA A 81 -9.21 -10.44 -1.80
CA ALA A 81 -10.50 -11.10 -1.73
C ALA A 81 -11.22 -11.14 -3.07
N LYS A 82 -11.19 -10.05 -3.84
CA LYS A 82 -11.75 -10.02 -5.19
C LYS A 82 -11.02 -10.94 -6.18
N GLU A 83 -9.77 -11.31 -5.93
CA GLU A 83 -9.00 -12.19 -6.82
C GLU A 83 -9.08 -13.66 -6.40
N HIS A 84 -8.99 -13.95 -5.10
CA HIS A 84 -8.96 -15.30 -4.53
C HIS A 84 -10.32 -15.81 -4.03
N PHE A 85 -11.24 -14.90 -3.67
CA PHE A 85 -12.57 -15.23 -3.14
C PHE A 85 -13.72 -14.81 -4.07
N LYS A 86 -13.50 -14.84 -5.40
CA LYS A 86 -14.50 -14.47 -6.44
C LYS A 86 -15.87 -15.19 -6.35
N ASN A 87 -15.97 -16.26 -5.55
CA ASN A 87 -17.17 -17.08 -5.39
C ASN A 87 -17.72 -17.11 -3.95
N LEU A 88 -17.44 -16.09 -3.14
CA LEU A 88 -17.91 -16.00 -1.75
C LEU A 88 -19.28 -15.32 -1.63
#